data_AF-A0A2E2WR35-F1
#
_entry.id   AF-A0A2E2WR35-F1
#
_cell.length_a   1.000
_cell.length_b   1.000
_cell.length_c   1.000
_cell.angle_alpha   90.00
_cell.angle_beta   90.00
_cell.angle_gamma   90.00
#
_symmetry.space_group_name_H-M   'P 1'
#
loop_
_entity.id
_entity.type
_entity.pdbx_description
1 polymer ?
#
loop_
_entity_poly.entity_id
_entity_poly.type
_entity_poly.pdbx_seq_one_letter_code
_entity_poly.pdbx_strand_id
1 'polypeptide(L)'
;MSDTTSLAYQLNAYLTHHQVDPNALYILWGGANDIGRAIRENPDPAEATKAAAKDIVNLAAKLEAEGAKHVLVINMPDIALAPAYRDNPHAKLFTSLSVLFNTTLQSEIDEQKLDVKVYNEFDAGRKIFSTVQDRGSFVYKDLTLTDVTSELCQDHGAIECDKPMSPDNPGRPPYLANTDGSGHPTDIGHRILAGQLFDFISSDKFRE
;
A
#
# COMPACT_ATOMS: atom_id res chain seq x y z
N MET A 1 -16.38 14.64 -12.50
CA MET A 1 -16.51 13.18 -12.79
C MET A 1 -16.75 12.51 -11.45
N SER A 2 -17.79 11.68 -11.29
CA SER A 2 -17.92 10.88 -10.06
C SER A 2 -16.80 9.86 -10.04
N ASP A 3 -15.98 9.87 -9.00
CA ASP A 3 -14.91 8.89 -8.81
C ASP A 3 -15.51 7.55 -8.37
N THR A 4 -16.01 6.78 -9.34
CA THR A 4 -16.61 5.45 -9.15
C THR A 4 -15.59 4.39 -8.73
N THR A 5 -14.33 4.78 -8.53
CA THR A 5 -13.22 3.90 -8.15
C THR A 5 -12.63 4.24 -6.78
N SER A 6 -13.01 5.36 -6.16
CA SER A 6 -12.57 5.73 -4.81
C SER A 6 -12.97 4.70 -3.75
N LEU A 7 -12.18 4.58 -2.68
CA LEU A 7 -12.53 3.72 -1.55
C LEU A 7 -13.86 4.12 -0.90
N ALA A 8 -14.17 5.42 -0.87
CA ALA A 8 -15.46 5.91 -0.38
C ALA A 8 -16.63 5.40 -1.22
N TYR A 9 -16.48 5.41 -2.55
CA TYR A 9 -17.48 4.82 -3.44
C TYR A 9 -17.62 3.31 -3.22
N GLN A 10 -16.50 2.58 -3.13
CA GLN A 10 -16.49 1.14 -2.89
C GLN A 10 -17.21 0.75 -1.59
N LEU A 11 -16.91 1.45 -0.48
CA LEU A 11 -17.57 1.20 0.80
C LEU A 11 -19.08 1.51 0.74
N ASN A 12 -19.46 2.63 0.12
CA ASN A 12 -20.89 2.98 -0.03
C ASN A 12 -21.64 1.97 -0.88
N ALA A 13 -21.03 1.48 -1.96
CA ALA A 13 -21.61 0.43 -2.80
C ALA A 13 -21.77 -0.88 -2.00
N TYR A 14 -20.76 -1.28 -1.23
CA TYR A 14 -20.83 -2.44 -0.34
C TYR A 14 -22.01 -2.32 0.64
N LEU A 15 -22.11 -1.20 1.37
CA LEU A 15 -23.15 -0.98 2.39
C LEU A 15 -24.56 -0.83 1.81
N THR A 16 -24.70 -0.57 0.50
CA THR A 16 -26.01 -0.55 -0.18
C THR A 16 -26.58 -1.96 -0.36
N HIS A 17 -25.71 -2.97 -0.45
CA HIS A 17 -26.09 -4.35 -0.78
C HIS A 17 -25.80 -5.35 0.34
N HIS A 18 -25.03 -4.96 1.35
CA HIS A 18 -24.56 -5.82 2.41
C HIS A 18 -24.63 -5.13 3.76
N GLN A 19 -24.90 -5.91 4.80
CA GLN A 19 -24.63 -5.50 6.17
C GLN A 19 -23.16 -5.80 6.50
N VAL A 20 -22.59 -5.06 7.43
CA VAL A 20 -21.26 -5.37 7.95
C VAL A 20 -21.34 -6.65 8.77
N ASP A 21 -20.45 -7.61 8.48
CA ASP A 21 -20.30 -8.84 9.24
C ASP A 21 -19.31 -8.59 10.38
N PRO A 22 -19.74 -8.67 11.65
CA PRO A 22 -18.85 -8.44 12.79
C PRO A 22 -17.73 -9.47 12.91
N ASN A 23 -17.76 -10.58 12.15
CA ASN A 23 -16.71 -11.61 12.14
C ASN A 23 -15.76 -11.48 10.94
N ALA A 24 -16.05 -10.58 9.99
CA ALA A 24 -15.20 -10.35 8.84
C ALA A 24 -14.02 -9.44 9.19
N LEU A 25 -12.90 -9.66 8.50
CA LEU A 25 -11.75 -8.74 8.48
C LEU A 25 -11.93 -7.74 7.35
N TYR A 26 -12.03 -6.46 7.68
CA TYR A 26 -12.06 -5.36 6.72
C TYR A 26 -10.66 -4.76 6.58
N ILE A 27 -10.09 -4.78 5.37
CA ILE A 27 -8.77 -4.24 5.09
C ILE A 27 -8.91 -2.98 4.23
N LEU A 28 -8.41 -1.86 4.73
CA LEU A 28 -8.32 -0.59 3.99
C LEU A 28 -6.87 -0.33 3.57
N TRP A 29 -6.66 -0.14 2.27
CA TRP A 29 -5.36 0.20 1.70
C TRP A 29 -5.55 1.17 0.54
N GLY A 30 -5.07 2.40 0.71
CA GLY A 30 -5.28 3.47 -0.27
C GLY A 30 -4.51 4.75 0.09
N GLY A 31 -4.70 5.80 -0.72
CA GLY A 31 -4.03 7.10 -0.56
C GLY A 31 -2.84 7.33 -1.50
N ALA A 32 -2.25 6.29 -2.08
CA ALA A 32 -1.09 6.44 -2.97
C ALA A 32 -1.43 7.23 -4.25
N ASN A 33 -2.64 7.03 -4.78
CA ASN A 33 -3.16 7.78 -5.93
C ASN A 33 -3.36 9.26 -5.61
N ASP A 34 -3.82 9.58 -4.40
CA ASP A 34 -4.03 10.94 -3.91
C ASP A 34 -2.71 11.69 -3.79
N ILE A 35 -1.70 11.08 -3.16
CA ILE A 35 -0.36 11.64 -3.05
C ILE A 35 0.28 11.79 -4.45
N GLY A 36 0.18 10.76 -5.29
CA GLY A 36 0.71 10.80 -6.65
C GLY A 36 0.06 11.89 -7.51
N ARG A 37 -1.25 12.11 -7.36
CA ARG A 37 -1.98 13.23 -7.98
C ARG A 37 -1.51 14.56 -7.42
N ALA A 38 -1.41 14.71 -6.11
CA ALA A 38 -0.97 15.94 -5.46
C ALA A 38 0.44 16.35 -5.89
N ILE A 39 1.37 15.40 -6.01
CA ILE A 39 2.72 15.63 -6.52
C ILE A 39 2.71 16.20 -7.95
N ARG A 40 1.78 15.75 -8.80
CA ARG A 40 1.66 16.21 -10.20
C ARG A 40 0.94 17.55 -10.34
N GLU A 41 -0.05 17.80 -9.50
CA GLU A 41 -1.01 18.89 -9.69
C GLU A 41 -0.77 20.10 -8.78
N ASN A 42 -0.01 19.95 -7.69
CA ASN A 42 0.12 20.99 -6.67
C ASN A 42 1.60 21.26 -6.28
N PRO A 43 2.05 22.52 -6.23
CA PRO A 43 3.37 22.87 -5.68
C PRO A 43 3.55 22.51 -4.20
N ASP A 44 2.47 22.38 -3.42
CA ASP A 44 2.50 21.90 -2.03
C ASP A 44 1.54 20.70 -1.82
N PRO A 45 2.04 19.45 -1.91
CA PRO A 45 1.21 18.25 -1.78
C PRO A 45 0.84 17.88 -0.33
N ALA A 46 1.28 18.66 0.68
CA ALA A 46 1.12 18.28 2.09
C ALA A 46 -0.35 18.22 2.53
N GLU A 47 -1.17 19.21 2.16
CA GLU A 47 -2.58 19.25 2.57
C GLU A 47 -3.40 18.14 1.92
N ALA A 48 -3.17 17.83 0.64
CA ALA A 48 -3.80 16.70 -0.03
C ALA A 48 -3.38 15.36 0.60
N THR A 49 -2.12 15.25 1.03
CA THR A 49 -1.61 14.06 1.74
C THR A 49 -2.32 13.86 3.08
N LYS A 50 -2.51 14.92 3.86
CA LYS A 50 -3.28 14.86 5.11
C LYS A 50 -4.75 14.50 4.88
N ALA A 51 -5.37 15.10 3.85
CA ALA A 51 -6.75 14.81 3.48
C ALA A 51 -6.94 13.33 3.13
N ALA A 52 -6.03 12.75 2.32
CA ALA A 52 -6.06 11.33 1.98
C ALA A 52 -5.95 10.42 3.21
N ALA A 53 -5.10 10.76 4.19
CA ALA A 53 -5.00 10.00 5.43
C ALA A 53 -6.30 10.08 6.25
N LYS A 54 -6.88 11.28 6.40
CA LYS A 54 -8.17 11.49 7.08
C LYS A 54 -9.29 10.71 6.43
N ASP A 55 -9.33 10.65 5.10
CA ASP A 55 -10.35 9.90 4.37
C ASP A 55 -10.29 8.40 4.69
N ILE A 56 -9.11 7.80 4.79
CA ILE A 56 -8.96 6.40 5.22
C ILE A 56 -9.51 6.20 6.64
N VAL A 57 -9.18 7.07 7.59
CA VAL A 57 -9.68 6.96 8.97
C VAL A 57 -11.19 7.13 9.03
N ASN A 58 -11.76 8.06 8.27
CA ASN A 58 -13.20 8.25 8.21
C ASN A 58 -13.94 7.02 7.65
N LEU A 59 -13.33 6.31 6.69
CA LEU A 59 -13.87 5.05 6.19
C LEU A 59 -13.77 3.92 7.24
N ALA A 60 -12.69 3.88 8.02
CA ALA A 60 -12.55 2.95 9.12
C ALA A 60 -13.60 3.21 10.21
N ALA A 61 -13.77 4.47 10.62
CA ALA A 61 -14.80 4.89 11.57
C ALA A 61 -16.21 4.52 11.09
N LYS A 62 -16.48 4.67 9.79
CA LYS A 62 -17.75 4.25 9.20
C LYS A 62 -17.96 2.74 9.30
N LEU A 63 -16.94 1.93 9.05
CA LEU A 63 -17.02 0.47 9.20
C LEU A 63 -17.32 0.06 10.65
N GLU A 64 -16.64 0.66 11.64
CA GLU A 64 -16.91 0.40 13.05
C GLU A 64 -18.33 0.82 13.46
N ALA A 65 -18.79 1.98 12.99
CA ALA A 65 -20.15 2.46 13.24
C ALA A 65 -21.24 1.53 12.67
N GLU A 66 -20.94 0.84 11.56
CA GLU A 66 -21.80 -0.17 10.95
C GLU A 66 -21.64 -1.57 11.58
N GLY A 67 -20.72 -1.73 12.56
CA GLY A 67 -20.58 -2.93 13.38
C GLY A 67 -19.35 -3.78 13.10
N ALA A 68 -18.37 -3.29 12.32
CA ALA A 68 -17.13 -4.00 12.08
C ALA A 68 -16.33 -4.09 13.38
N LYS A 69 -15.80 -5.27 13.69
CA LYS A 69 -14.95 -5.49 14.88
C LYS A 69 -13.48 -5.70 14.55
N HIS A 70 -13.17 -5.92 13.28
CA HIS A 70 -11.82 -6.22 12.82
C HIS A 70 -11.53 -5.34 11.61
N VAL A 71 -10.96 -4.17 11.86
CA VAL A 71 -10.54 -3.23 10.83
C VAL A 71 -9.01 -3.14 10.83
N LEU A 72 -8.42 -3.40 9.67
CA LEU A 72 -6.99 -3.28 9.42
C LEU A 72 -6.75 -2.18 8.39
N VAL A 73 -5.86 -1.24 8.71
CA VAL A 73 -5.34 -0.29 7.75
C VAL A 73 -3.89 -0.64 7.41
N ILE A 74 -3.56 -0.68 6.12
CA ILE A 74 -2.18 -0.76 5.65
C ILE A 74 -1.69 0.67 5.45
N ASN A 75 -0.64 1.06 6.18
CA ASN A 75 -0.11 2.41 6.08
C ASN A 75 0.61 2.64 4.72
N MET A 76 0.95 3.90 4.43
CA MET A 76 1.63 4.27 3.19
C MET A 76 3.04 3.67 3.16
N PRO A 77 3.42 2.87 2.14
CA PRO A 77 4.81 2.53 1.90
C PRO A 77 5.64 3.80 1.70
N ASP A 78 6.97 3.70 1.80
CA ASP A 78 7.84 4.79 1.37
C ASP A 78 7.78 4.90 -0.16
N ILE A 79 6.93 5.80 -0.66
CA ILE A 79 6.68 5.94 -2.10
C ILE A 79 7.95 6.36 -2.85
N ALA A 80 8.94 6.94 -2.17
CA ALA A 80 10.22 7.27 -2.77
C ALA A 80 11.05 6.03 -3.15
N LEU A 81 10.68 4.83 -2.70
CA LEU A 81 11.33 3.60 -3.13
C LEU A 81 10.83 3.09 -4.49
N ALA A 82 9.64 3.53 -4.92
CA ALA A 82 9.09 3.13 -6.20
C ALA A 82 9.94 3.73 -7.35
N PRO A 83 10.18 2.97 -8.44
CA PRO A 83 11.01 3.41 -9.56
C PRO A 83 10.65 4.79 -10.14
N ALA A 84 9.36 5.15 -10.26
CA ALA A 84 8.97 6.50 -10.75
C ALA A 84 9.43 7.66 -9.84
N TYR A 85 9.71 7.40 -8.57
CA TYR A 85 9.99 8.42 -7.56
C TYR A 85 11.43 8.37 -7.03
N ARG A 86 12.09 7.22 -7.09
CA ARG A 86 13.39 6.98 -6.46
C ARG A 86 14.50 7.86 -6.97
N ASP A 87 14.65 7.95 -8.28
CA ASP A 87 15.75 8.67 -8.92
C ASP A 87 15.38 10.15 -9.17
N ASN A 88 14.24 10.60 -8.62
CA ASN A 88 13.78 11.98 -8.71
C ASN A 88 14.56 12.88 -7.71
N PRO A 89 14.95 14.12 -8.11
CA PRO A 89 15.58 15.08 -7.21
C PRO A 89 14.78 15.39 -5.92
N HIS A 90 13.47 15.17 -5.96
CA HIS A 90 12.55 15.37 -4.83
C HIS A 90 12.27 14.09 -4.02
N ALA A 91 13.02 12.99 -4.18
CA ALA A 91 12.80 11.73 -3.45
C ALA A 91 12.67 11.93 -1.92
N LYS A 92 13.46 12.84 -1.32
CA LYS A 92 13.34 13.19 0.11
C LYS A 92 11.96 13.76 0.46
N LEU A 93 11.42 14.64 -0.39
CA LEU A 93 10.06 15.16 -0.22
C LEU A 93 9.04 14.02 -0.28
N PHE A 94 9.19 13.08 -1.21
CA PHE A 94 8.27 11.95 -1.36
C PHE A 94 8.25 11.02 -0.15
N THR A 95 9.42 10.71 0.43
CA THR A 95 9.50 10.02 1.72
C THR A 95 8.81 10.84 2.82
N SER A 96 9.01 12.16 2.83
CA SER A 96 8.37 13.06 3.81
C SER A 96 6.83 13.02 3.72
N LEU A 97 6.28 12.90 2.51
CA LEU A 97 4.83 12.79 2.30
C LEU A 97 4.29 11.45 2.81
N SER A 98 5.02 10.36 2.61
CA SER A 98 4.66 9.05 3.17
C SER A 98 4.65 9.09 4.70
N VAL A 99 5.67 9.73 5.31
CA VAL A 99 5.73 9.95 6.76
C VAL A 99 4.58 10.84 7.25
N LEU A 100 4.26 11.92 6.53
CA LEU A 100 3.16 12.82 6.84
C LEU A 100 1.81 12.09 6.81
N PHE A 101 1.58 11.27 5.79
CA PHE A 101 0.38 10.45 5.67
C PHE A 101 0.26 9.52 6.89
N ASN A 102 1.31 8.75 7.18
CA ASN A 102 1.30 7.76 8.26
C ASN A 102 1.14 8.38 9.65
N THR A 103 1.77 9.54 9.88
CA THR A 103 1.63 10.28 11.15
C THR A 103 0.22 10.85 11.29
N THR A 104 -0.35 11.40 10.22
CA THR A 104 -1.72 11.92 10.22
C THR A 104 -2.73 10.79 10.44
N LEU A 105 -2.55 9.66 9.76
CA LEU A 105 -3.37 8.46 9.92
C LEU A 105 -3.41 8.01 11.38
N GLN A 106 -2.25 7.88 12.03
CA GLN A 106 -2.19 7.46 13.43
C GLN A 106 -2.83 8.48 14.37
N SER A 107 -2.55 9.78 14.18
CA SER A 107 -3.16 10.85 14.99
C SER A 107 -4.68 10.82 14.92
N GLU A 108 -5.24 10.64 13.73
CA GLU A 108 -6.69 10.61 13.52
C GLU A 108 -7.33 9.35 14.11
N ILE A 109 -6.67 8.18 14.02
CA ILE A 109 -7.12 6.95 14.70
C ILE A 109 -7.18 7.17 16.21
N ASP A 110 -6.12 7.76 16.79
CA ASP A 110 -6.02 8.01 18.23
C ASP A 110 -7.04 9.06 18.70
N GLU A 111 -7.21 10.15 17.94
CA GLU A 111 -8.17 11.23 18.23
C GLU A 111 -9.61 10.76 18.19
N GLN A 112 -9.96 9.92 17.20
CA GLN A 112 -11.29 9.34 17.05
C GLN A 112 -11.51 8.11 17.96
N LYS A 113 -10.45 7.60 18.59
CA LYS A 113 -10.46 6.43 19.49
C LYS A 113 -10.99 5.16 18.81
N LEU A 114 -10.61 4.94 17.56
CA LEU A 114 -11.02 3.77 16.80
C LEU A 114 -10.23 2.52 17.25
N ASP A 115 -10.85 1.35 17.20
CA ASP A 115 -10.18 0.05 17.40
C ASP A 115 -9.70 -0.51 16.05
N VAL A 116 -8.81 0.26 15.42
CA VAL A 116 -8.23 -0.06 14.12
C VAL A 116 -6.78 -0.51 14.31
N LYS A 117 -6.43 -1.67 13.75
CA LYS A 117 -5.04 -2.11 13.71
C LYS A 117 -4.35 -1.53 12.48
N VAL A 118 -3.09 -1.16 12.62
CA VAL A 118 -2.28 -0.62 11.51
C VAL A 118 -1.13 -1.56 11.20
N TYR A 119 -1.04 -2.01 9.94
CA TYR A 119 0.13 -2.69 9.43
C TYR A 119 1.16 -1.68 8.91
N ASN A 120 2.39 -1.78 9.40
CA ASN A 120 3.48 -0.86 9.07
C ASN A 120 4.22 -1.29 7.81
N GLU A 121 3.59 -1.04 6.66
CA GLU A 121 4.15 -1.28 5.35
C GLU A 121 5.34 -0.35 5.03
N PHE A 122 5.36 0.87 5.59
CA PHE A 122 6.49 1.79 5.44
C PHE A 122 7.81 1.15 5.86
N ASP A 123 7.90 0.63 7.09
CA ASP A 123 9.13 0.00 7.57
C ASP A 123 9.36 -1.39 6.97
N ALA A 124 8.29 -2.15 6.72
CA ALA A 124 8.40 -3.47 6.09
C ALA A 124 9.02 -3.36 4.68
N GLY A 125 8.48 -2.48 3.84
CA GLY A 125 9.00 -2.20 2.50
C GLY A 125 10.43 -1.67 2.51
N ARG A 126 10.73 -0.70 3.39
CA ARG A 126 12.11 -0.18 3.56
C ARG A 126 13.10 -1.27 3.97
N LYS A 127 12.70 -2.18 4.85
CA LYS A 127 13.54 -3.31 5.28
C LYS A 127 13.82 -4.28 4.13
N ILE A 128 12.82 -4.59 3.31
CA ILE A 128 13.03 -5.45 2.13
C ILE A 128 14.02 -4.76 1.19
N PHE A 129 13.78 -3.47 0.89
CA PHE A 129 14.62 -2.69 0.00
C PHE A 129 16.08 -2.64 0.45
N SER A 130 16.33 -2.28 1.72
CA SER A 130 17.70 -2.23 2.25
C SER A 130 18.35 -3.61 2.28
N THR A 131 17.61 -4.67 2.62
CA THR A 131 18.16 -6.03 2.64
C THR A 131 18.61 -6.48 1.26
N VAL A 132 17.85 -6.20 0.20
CA VAL A 132 18.26 -6.52 -1.17
C VAL A 132 19.49 -5.72 -1.58
N GLN A 133 19.55 -4.42 -1.26
CA GLN A 133 20.72 -3.59 -1.56
C GLN A 133 21.99 -4.08 -0.83
N ASP A 134 21.86 -4.47 0.43
CA ASP A 134 23.00 -4.86 1.27
C ASP A 134 23.48 -6.30 1.00
N ARG A 135 22.55 -7.21 0.66
CA ARG A 135 22.81 -8.66 0.61
C ARG A 135 22.59 -9.30 -0.76
N GLY A 136 22.11 -8.53 -1.73
CA GLY A 136 21.72 -9.02 -3.07
C GLY A 136 20.41 -9.80 -3.10
N SER A 137 19.84 -10.16 -1.95
CA SER A 137 18.54 -10.81 -1.89
C SER A 137 17.84 -10.66 -0.54
N PHE A 138 16.50 -10.72 -0.57
CA PHE A 138 15.63 -10.85 0.58
C PHE A 138 14.84 -12.15 0.45
N VAL A 139 14.83 -12.97 1.50
CA VAL A 139 14.12 -14.25 1.52
C VAL A 139 13.01 -14.20 2.55
N TYR A 140 11.80 -14.53 2.12
CA TYR A 140 10.63 -14.70 2.99
C TYR A 140 10.00 -16.06 2.70
N LYS A 141 10.15 -16.99 3.65
CA LYS A 141 9.77 -18.40 3.50
C LYS A 141 10.46 -19.00 2.25
N ASP A 142 9.70 -19.50 1.29
CA ASP A 142 10.16 -20.07 0.01
C ASP A 142 10.29 -19.02 -1.11
N LEU A 143 9.94 -17.76 -0.84
CA LEU A 143 10.04 -16.66 -1.80
C LEU A 143 11.36 -15.93 -1.63
N THR A 144 12.05 -15.69 -2.73
CA THR A 144 13.29 -14.89 -2.77
C THR A 144 13.03 -13.69 -3.65
N LEU A 145 13.48 -12.50 -3.24
CA LEU A 145 13.56 -11.27 -4.02
C LEU A 145 15.03 -10.91 -4.23
N THR A 146 15.42 -10.52 -5.45
CA THR A 146 16.82 -10.18 -5.78
C THR A 146 16.98 -8.78 -6.35
N ASP A 147 15.88 -8.12 -6.68
CA ASP A 147 15.90 -6.75 -7.21
C ASP A 147 14.67 -5.99 -6.72
N VAL A 148 14.89 -4.74 -6.31
CA VAL A 148 13.87 -3.83 -5.75
C VAL A 148 13.84 -2.50 -6.49
N THR A 149 14.63 -2.38 -7.57
CA THR A 149 14.93 -1.12 -8.24
C THR A 149 14.49 -1.06 -9.69
N SER A 150 14.54 -2.18 -10.40
CA SER A 150 14.22 -2.22 -11.82
C SER A 150 12.72 -2.05 -12.10
N GLU A 151 12.40 -1.56 -13.29
CA GLU A 151 11.02 -1.46 -13.79
C GLU A 151 10.81 -2.50 -14.89
N LEU A 152 9.81 -3.37 -14.75
CA LEU A 152 9.58 -4.45 -15.71
C LEU A 152 8.93 -3.99 -17.02
N CYS A 153 8.11 -2.95 -16.99
CA CYS A 153 7.51 -2.40 -18.20
C CYS A 153 7.62 -0.89 -18.21
N GLN A 154 8.43 -0.39 -19.12
CA GLN A 154 8.67 1.03 -19.29
C GLN A 154 7.56 1.72 -20.11
N ASP A 155 6.67 0.94 -20.77
CA ASP A 155 5.71 1.47 -21.76
C ASP A 155 4.29 0.85 -21.72
N HIS A 156 3.98 -0.02 -20.74
CA HIS A 156 2.68 -0.71 -20.64
C HIS A 156 2.11 -0.61 -19.21
N GLY A 157 0.78 -0.64 -19.08
CA GLY A 157 0.13 -0.69 -17.76
C GLY A 157 0.33 -2.04 -17.07
N ALA A 158 0.24 -2.08 -15.73
CA ALA A 158 0.57 -3.25 -14.91
C ALA A 158 -0.14 -4.55 -15.35
N ILE A 159 -1.36 -4.42 -15.89
CA ILE A 159 -2.19 -5.52 -16.39
C ILE A 159 -1.65 -6.10 -17.71
N GLU A 160 -1.11 -5.27 -18.60
CA GLU A 160 -0.53 -5.71 -19.88
C GLU A 160 0.85 -6.37 -19.70
N CYS A 161 1.46 -6.07 -18.56
CA CYS A 161 2.72 -6.64 -18.09
C CYS A 161 2.58 -8.03 -17.50
N ASP A 162 1.36 -8.55 -17.35
CA ASP A 162 1.06 -9.89 -16.85
C ASP A 162 0.75 -10.89 -17.99
N LYS A 163 1.18 -10.59 -19.24
CA LYS A 163 1.13 -11.63 -20.28
C LYS A 163 1.89 -12.87 -19.79
N PRO A 164 1.24 -14.06 -19.79
CA PRO A 164 1.84 -15.26 -19.26
C PRO A 164 3.10 -15.59 -20.04
N MET A 165 4.04 -16.27 -19.36
CA MET A 165 5.25 -16.87 -19.92
C MET A 165 5.15 -17.05 -21.44
N SER A 166 5.89 -16.24 -22.20
CA SER A 166 6.39 -16.79 -23.46
C SER A 166 7.14 -18.08 -23.09
N PRO A 167 6.94 -19.20 -23.80
CA PRO A 167 7.71 -20.43 -23.60
C PRO A 167 9.24 -20.20 -23.55
N ASP A 168 9.70 -19.07 -24.10
CA ASP A 168 11.10 -18.69 -24.22
C ASP A 168 11.68 -17.97 -23.00
N ASN A 169 10.88 -17.62 -21.97
CA ASN A 169 11.41 -16.97 -20.75
C ASN A 169 10.66 -17.40 -19.46
N PRO A 170 10.94 -18.61 -18.94
CA PRO A 170 10.26 -19.18 -17.77
C PRO A 170 10.71 -18.59 -16.42
N GLY A 171 11.64 -17.64 -16.39
CA GLY A 171 12.16 -17.04 -15.17
C GLY A 171 12.12 -15.52 -15.24
N ARG A 172 11.03 -14.88 -14.80
CA ARG A 172 11.18 -13.49 -14.35
C ARG A 172 12.04 -13.52 -13.09
N PRO A 173 13.09 -12.70 -13.01
CA PRO A 173 13.78 -12.52 -11.74
C PRO A 173 12.78 -12.03 -10.68
N PRO A 174 13.01 -12.34 -9.41
CA PRO A 174 12.05 -11.96 -8.40
C PRO A 174 12.26 -10.49 -8.00
N TYR A 175 11.44 -9.62 -8.60
CA TYR A 175 11.47 -8.19 -8.34
C TYR A 175 10.45 -7.81 -7.28
N LEU A 176 10.77 -6.87 -6.39
CA LEU A 176 9.77 -6.27 -5.50
C LEU A 176 9.00 -5.17 -6.21
N ALA A 177 9.68 -4.38 -7.06
CA ALA A 177 9.15 -3.15 -7.62
C ALA A 177 8.82 -3.26 -9.11
N ASN A 178 7.61 -2.82 -9.44
CA ASN A 178 7.06 -2.41 -10.73
C ASN A 178 6.83 -3.42 -11.86
N THR A 179 5.56 -3.42 -12.26
CA THR A 179 5.05 -3.76 -13.58
C THR A 179 4.72 -2.55 -14.46
N ASP A 180 4.69 -1.28 -14.01
CA ASP A 180 4.31 -0.12 -14.87
C ASP A 180 4.79 1.28 -14.43
N GLY A 181 5.92 1.36 -13.73
CA GLY A 181 6.48 2.64 -13.27
C GLY A 181 5.81 3.22 -12.02
N SER A 182 4.52 3.00 -11.80
CA SER A 182 3.71 3.75 -10.83
C SER A 182 3.76 3.28 -9.37
N GLY A 183 4.48 2.20 -9.04
CA GLY A 183 4.69 1.70 -7.67
C GLY A 183 4.04 0.36 -7.36
N HIS A 184 3.50 -0.35 -8.37
CA HIS A 184 2.87 -1.66 -8.18
C HIS A 184 3.90 -2.77 -7.92
N PRO A 185 3.78 -3.56 -6.85
CA PRO A 185 4.62 -4.75 -6.67
C PRO A 185 4.39 -5.81 -7.75
N THR A 186 5.37 -6.70 -7.94
CA THR A 186 5.15 -7.92 -8.75
C THR A 186 4.29 -8.95 -8.03
N ASP A 187 4.00 -10.07 -8.69
CA ASP A 187 3.36 -11.23 -8.06
C ASP A 187 4.12 -11.73 -6.83
N ILE A 188 5.46 -11.83 -6.88
CA ILE A 188 6.29 -12.23 -5.74
C ILE A 188 6.25 -11.16 -4.64
N GLY A 189 6.30 -9.88 -5.02
CA GLY A 189 6.14 -8.77 -4.07
C GLY A 189 4.81 -8.84 -3.32
N HIS A 190 3.70 -9.05 -4.04
CA HIS A 190 2.38 -9.22 -3.45
C HIS A 190 2.26 -10.46 -2.58
N ARG A 191 2.86 -11.60 -2.95
CA ARG A 191 2.88 -12.81 -2.13
C ARG A 191 3.64 -12.60 -0.82
N ILE A 192 4.74 -11.85 -0.84
CA ILE A 192 5.50 -11.49 0.36
C ILE A 192 4.68 -10.57 1.26
N LEU A 193 4.08 -9.51 0.71
CA LEU A 193 3.18 -8.62 1.46
C LEU A 193 2.02 -9.40 2.10
N ALA A 194 1.34 -10.26 1.33
CA ALA A 194 0.26 -11.09 1.83
C ALA A 194 0.72 -12.03 2.95
N GLY A 195 1.91 -12.62 2.82
CA GLY A 195 2.51 -13.45 3.87
C GLY A 195 2.81 -12.66 5.14
N GLN A 196 3.42 -11.48 5.01
CA GLN A 196 3.73 -10.64 6.16
C GLN A 196 2.46 -10.09 6.85
N LEU A 197 1.42 -9.75 6.08
CA LEU A 197 0.10 -9.41 6.60
C LEU A 197 -0.52 -10.59 7.35
N PHE A 198 -0.46 -11.80 6.78
CA PHE A 198 -0.96 -13.00 7.43
C PHE A 198 -0.24 -13.28 8.75
N ASP A 199 1.08 -13.16 8.79
CA ASP A 199 1.87 -13.32 10.01
C ASP A 199 1.50 -12.25 11.05
N PHE A 200 1.24 -11.00 10.62
CA PHE A 200 0.77 -9.92 11.49
C PHE A 200 -0.62 -10.20 12.08
N ILE A 201 -1.60 -10.52 11.23
CA ILE A 201 -2.98 -10.82 11.64
C ILE A 201 -3.04 -12.06 12.56
N SER A 202 -2.15 -13.02 12.34
CA SER A 202 -2.06 -14.24 13.15
C SER A 202 -1.34 -14.03 14.48
N SER A 203 -0.65 -12.90 14.66
CA SER A 203 0.09 -12.58 15.88
C SER A 203 -0.81 -12.02 16.98
N ASP A 204 -0.35 -12.13 18.22
CA ASP A 204 -1.07 -11.56 19.38
C ASP A 204 -1.27 -10.04 19.24
N LYS A 205 -0.36 -9.34 18.54
CA LYS A 205 -0.44 -7.90 18.28
C LYS A 205 -1.70 -7.45 17.53
N PHE A 206 -2.34 -8.36 16.79
CA PHE A 206 -3.59 -8.07 16.09
C PHE A 206 -4.82 -8.50 16.91
N ARG A 207 -4.66 -9.46 17.83
CA ARG A 207 -5.75 -10.08 18.59
C ARG A 207 -6.07 -9.38 19.91
N GLU A 208 -5.13 -8.59 20.43
CA GLU A 208 -5.29 -7.69 21.58
C GLU A 208 -5.88 -6.34 21.18
#